data_AF-A0A2V5RWP7-F1
#
_entry.id   AF-A0A2V5RWP7-F1
#
_cell.length_a   1.000
_cell.length_b   1.000
_cell.length_c   1.000
_cell.angle_alpha   90.00
_cell.angle_beta   90.00
_cell.angle_gamma   90.00
#
_symmetry.space_group_name_H-M   'P 1'
#
loop_
_entity.id
_entity.type
_entity.pdbx_description
1 polymer ?
#
loop_
_entity_poly.entity_id
_entity_poly.type
_entity_poly.pdbx_seq_one_letter_code
_entity_poly.pdbx_strand_id
1 'polypeptide(L)'
;LDLLDHAASLYVAVASGQQSGDHNLLGPQGVPLWLNYFHNDNLTYAVNNWVGAVLAVDHVSTRSALRILELGAGTGSASEILL
;
A
#
# COMPACT_ATOMS: atom_id res chain seq x y z
N LEU A 1 -9.14 10.14 -2.42
CA LEU A 1 -9.11 10.39 -3.88
C LEU A 1 -7.90 11.25 -4.25
N ASP A 2 -7.37 12.03 -3.30
CA ASP A 2 -6.23 12.95 -3.44
C ASP A 2 -4.98 12.35 -4.11
N LEU A 3 -4.64 11.09 -3.84
CA LEU A 3 -3.52 10.41 -4.53
C LEU A 3 -3.78 10.29 -6.05
N LEU A 4 -5.01 9.95 -6.44
CA LEU A 4 -5.39 9.82 -7.85
C LEU A 4 -5.45 11.19 -8.52
N ASP A 5 -5.96 12.21 -7.81
CA ASP A 5 -5.98 13.59 -8.32
C ASP A 5 -4.56 14.13 -8.54
N HIS A 6 -3.65 13.85 -7.60
CA HIS A 6 -2.22 14.18 -7.74
C HIS A 6 -1.62 13.47 -8.96
N ALA A 7 -1.80 12.15 -9.08
CA ALA A 7 -1.31 11.38 -10.22
C ALA A 7 -1.87 11.88 -11.57
N ALA A 8 -3.17 12.21 -11.62
CA ALA A 8 -3.84 12.71 -12.81
C ALA A 8 -3.27 14.07 -13.24
N SER A 9 -3.00 14.97 -12.29
CA SER A 9 -2.42 16.29 -12.59
C SER A 9 -1.05 16.22 -13.26
N LEU A 10 -0.29 15.15 -13.00
CA LEU A 10 1.06 14.91 -13.51
C LEU A 10 1.07 14.14 -14.83
N TYR A 11 -0.05 13.52 -15.20
CA TYR A 11 -0.10 12.50 -16.24
C TYR A 11 0.47 12.98 -17.57
N VAL A 12 0.12 14.18 -18.02
CA VAL A 12 0.60 14.73 -19.30
C VAL A 12 2.12 14.89 -19.31
N ALA A 13 2.70 15.44 -18.24
CA ALA A 13 4.14 15.68 -18.14
C ALA A 13 4.94 14.37 -18.01
N VAL A 14 4.37 13.36 -17.36
CA VAL A 14 4.96 12.03 -17.27
C VAL A 14 4.87 11.30 -18.62
N ALA A 15 3.70 11.32 -19.27
CA ALA A 15 3.47 10.67 -20.56
C ALA A 15 4.31 11.29 -21.69
N SER A 16 4.64 12.57 -21.60
CA SER A 16 5.53 13.27 -22.55
C SER A 16 7.03 13.07 -22.24
N GLY A 17 7.38 12.37 -21.15
CA GLY A 17 8.77 12.18 -20.71
C GLY A 17 9.42 13.43 -20.12
N GLN A 18 8.66 14.49 -19.86
CA GLN A 18 9.16 15.74 -19.26
C GLN A 18 9.42 15.60 -17.76
N GLN A 19 8.72 14.69 -17.09
CA GLN A 19 8.90 14.38 -15.68
C GLN A 19 8.88 12.88 -15.46
N SER A 20 9.51 12.43 -14.36
CA SER A 20 9.46 11.02 -13.96
C SER A 20 8.27 10.76 -13.03
N GLY A 21 7.57 9.66 -13.25
CA GLY A 21 6.40 9.30 -12.44
C GLY A 21 6.80 8.93 -11.00
N ASP A 22 7.89 8.18 -10.85
CA ASP A 22 8.44 7.76 -9.57
C ASP A 22 8.93 8.94 -8.73
N HIS A 23 9.65 9.91 -9.29
CA HIS A 23 10.05 11.10 -8.54
C HIS A 23 8.86 11.94 -8.08
N ASN A 24 7.77 11.97 -8.84
CA ASN A 24 6.59 12.76 -8.46
C ASN A 24 5.67 12.03 -7.46
N LEU A 25 5.50 10.71 -7.59
CA LEU A 25 4.68 9.90 -6.68
C LEU A 25 5.42 9.54 -5.38
N LEU A 26 6.73 9.33 -5.45
CA LEU A 26 7.58 8.97 -4.31
C LEU A 26 8.46 10.14 -3.84
N GLY A 27 8.16 11.35 -4.31
CA GLY A 27 8.75 12.60 -3.82
C GLY A 27 8.02 13.17 -2.59
N PRO A 28 8.49 14.31 -2.05
CA PRO A 28 7.97 14.90 -0.80
C PRO A 28 6.47 15.16 -0.77
N GLN A 29 5.86 15.47 -1.92
CA GLN A 29 4.41 15.69 -2.02
C GLN A 29 3.62 14.39 -2.20
N GLY A 30 4.17 13.41 -2.92
CA GLY A 30 3.48 12.16 -3.23
C GLY A 30 3.54 11.14 -2.10
N VAL A 31 4.64 11.07 -1.35
CA VAL A 31 4.83 10.08 -0.27
C VAL A 31 3.70 10.15 0.77
N PRO A 32 3.32 11.31 1.34
CA PRO A 32 2.21 11.36 2.29
C PRO A 32 0.88 10.87 1.70
N LEU A 33 0.59 11.21 0.44
CA LEU A 33 -0.63 10.76 -0.26
C LEU A 33 -0.61 9.24 -0.48
N TRP A 34 0.55 8.69 -0.83
CA TRP A 34 0.76 7.26 -0.99
C TRP A 34 0.54 6.53 0.32
N LEU A 35 1.19 6.98 1.40
CA LEU A 35 1.07 6.37 2.73
C LEU A 35 -0.36 6.41 3.26
N ASN A 36 -1.07 7.54 3.07
CA ASN A 36 -2.46 7.66 3.50
C ASN A 36 -3.40 6.76 2.69
N TYR A 37 -3.13 6.55 1.39
CA TYR A 37 -3.95 5.68 0.56
C TYR A 37 -3.76 4.20 0.92
N PHE A 38 -2.50 3.76 1.04
CA PHE A 38 -2.12 2.38 1.36
C PHE A 38 -2.04 2.14 2.88
N HIS A 39 -3.05 2.61 3.62
CA HIS A 39 -3.14 2.49 5.08
C HIS A 39 -4.43 1.78 5.49
N ASN A 40 -4.41 1.09 6.64
CA ASN A 40 -5.59 0.40 7.18
C ASN A 40 -6.72 1.36 7.59
N ASP A 41 -6.41 2.65 7.81
CA ASP A 41 -7.42 3.69 8.08
C ASP A 41 -8.21 4.07 6.82
N ASN A 42 -7.67 3.82 5.62
CA ASN A 42 -8.43 3.98 4.38
C ASN A 42 -9.29 2.74 4.17
N LEU A 43 -10.54 2.76 4.62
CA LEU A 43 -11.46 1.61 4.58
C LEU A 43 -11.65 1.00 3.18
N THR A 44 -11.52 1.80 2.12
CA THR A 44 -11.61 1.29 0.73
C THR A 44 -10.39 0.45 0.33
N TYR A 45 -9.24 0.72 0.92
CA TYR A 45 -8.02 -0.06 0.76
C TYR A 45 -7.90 -1.18 1.78
N ALA A 46 -8.28 -0.94 3.04
CA ALA A 46 -8.09 -1.83 4.18
C ALA A 46 -8.68 -3.24 3.96
N VAL A 47 -9.74 -3.35 3.17
CA VAL A 47 -10.35 -4.63 2.80
C VAL A 47 -9.34 -5.60 2.17
N ASN A 48 -8.37 -5.08 1.40
CA ASN A 48 -7.33 -5.90 0.76
C ASN A 48 -6.42 -6.57 1.79
N ASN A 49 -6.10 -5.86 2.87
CA ASN A 49 -5.25 -6.37 3.94
C ASN A 49 -6.04 -7.31 4.87
N TRP A 50 -7.28 -6.95 5.20
CA TRP A 50 -8.16 -7.73 6.09
C TRP A 50 -8.38 -9.16 5.61
N VAL A 51 -8.70 -9.34 4.32
CA VAL A 51 -8.96 -10.67 3.75
C VAL A 51 -7.73 -11.57 3.87
N GLY A 52 -6.55 -11.01 3.60
CA GLY A 52 -5.28 -11.74 3.74
C GLY A 52 -4.99 -12.13 5.19
N ALA A 53 -5.21 -11.21 6.13
CA ALA A 53 -4.97 -11.48 7.55
C ALA A 53 -5.91 -12.54 8.13
N VAL A 54 -7.21 -12.50 7.80
CA VAL A 54 -8.16 -13.54 8.26
C VAL A 54 -7.72 -14.92 7.80
N LEU A 55 -7.36 -15.07 6.52
CA LEU A 55 -6.90 -16.35 5.97
C LEU A 55 -5.56 -16.79 6.58
N ALA A 56 -4.66 -15.84 6.82
CA ALA A 56 -3.39 -16.12 7.49
C ALA A 56 -3.64 -16.62 8.92
N VAL A 57 -4.46 -15.93 9.71
CA VAL A 57 -4.85 -16.30 11.09
C VAL A 57 -5.45 -17.71 11.14
N ASP A 58 -6.39 -18.03 10.26
CA ASP A 58 -6.97 -19.37 10.17
C ASP A 58 -5.89 -20.43 9.89
N HIS A 59 -4.96 -20.15 8.99
CA HIS A 59 -3.89 -21.08 8.65
C HIS A 59 -2.83 -21.23 9.76
N VAL A 60 -2.53 -20.15 10.49
CA VAL A 60 -1.52 -20.14 11.54
C VAL A 60 -2.02 -20.70 12.86
N SER A 61 -3.31 -20.54 13.17
CA SER A 61 -3.92 -20.95 14.44
C SER A 61 -3.80 -22.44 14.75
N THR A 62 -3.60 -23.27 13.72
CA THR A 62 -3.49 -24.73 13.84
C THR A 62 -2.05 -25.24 13.98
N ARG A 63 -1.04 -24.34 14.00
CA ARG A 63 0.38 -24.72 13.95
C ARG A 63 1.16 -24.25 15.18
N SER A 64 2.02 -25.13 15.71
CA SER A 64 2.87 -24.84 16.87
C SER A 64 4.14 -24.03 16.56
N ALA A 65 4.55 -23.98 15.29
CA ALA A 65 5.68 -23.18 14.82
C ALA A 65 5.47 -22.74 13.38
N LEU A 66 5.84 -21.49 13.08
CA LEU A 66 5.56 -20.84 11.80
C LEU A 66 6.74 -19.99 11.33
N ARG A 67 6.87 -19.86 10.01
CA ARG A 67 7.78 -18.94 9.35
C ARG A 67 6.98 -18.23 8.25
N ILE A 68 6.90 -16.92 8.33
CA ILE A 68 6.13 -16.07 7.41
C ILE A 68 7.14 -15.18 6.66
N LEU A 69 6.95 -15.04 5.35
CA LEU A 69 7.68 -14.09 4.51
C LEU A 69 6.67 -13.19 3.83
N GLU A 70 6.78 -11.88 4.07
CA GLU A 70 6.02 -10.86 3.36
C GLU A 70 6.88 -10.27 2.24
N LEU A 71 6.42 -10.38 1.01
CA LEU A 71 7.10 -9.81 -0.16
C LEU A 71 6.56 -8.42 -0.43
N GLY A 72 7.45 -7.43 -0.52
CA GLY A 72 7.04 -6.06 -0.84
C GLY A 72 6.17 -5.42 0.25
N ALA A 73 6.51 -5.65 1.53
CA ALA A 73 5.75 -5.15 2.69
C ALA A 73 5.52 -3.62 2.69
N GLY A 74 6.30 -2.87 1.91
CA GLY A 74 6.20 -1.41 1.84
C GLY A 74 6.42 -0.80 3.22
N THR A 75 5.43 -0.05 3.71
CA THR A 75 5.44 0.51 5.07
C THR A 75 4.75 -0.35 6.11
N GLY A 76 4.38 -1.60 5.77
CA GLY A 76 3.92 -2.60 6.72
C GLY A 76 2.43 -2.52 7.06
N SER A 77 1.59 -1.89 6.24
CA SER A 77 0.15 -1.83 6.51
C SER A 77 -0.50 -3.23 6.52
N ALA A 78 -0.10 -4.13 5.63
CA ALA A 78 -0.58 -5.51 5.67
C ALA A 78 0.00 -6.30 6.86
N SER A 79 1.25 -6.05 7.23
CA SER A 79 1.86 -6.64 8.43
C SER A 79 1.11 -6.21 9.70
N GLU A 80 0.79 -4.92 9.82
CA GLU A 80 0.10 -4.35 10.97
C GLU A 80 -1.26 -5.00 11.19
N ILE A 81 -2.03 -5.24 10.13
CA ILE A 81 -3.36 -5.82 10.28
C ILE A 81 -3.35 -7.30 10.72
N LEU A 82 -2.23 -7.98 10.49
CA LEU A 82 -2.02 -9.37 10.88
C LEU A 82 -1.63 -9.51 12.37
N LEU A 83 -1.06 -8.45 12.97
CA LEU A 83 -0.51 -8.43 14.33
C LEU A 83 -1.52 -7.91 15.36
#